data_AF-A0A7K0GNE7-F1
#
_entry.id   AF-A0A7K0GNE7-F1
#
_cell.length_a   1.000
_cell.length_b   1.000
_cell.length_c   1.000
_cell.angle_alpha   90.00
_cell.angle_beta   90.00
_cell.angle_gamma   90.00
#
_symmetry.space_group_name_H-M   'P 1'
#
loop_
_entity.id
_entity.type
_entity.pdbx_description
1 polymer ?
#
loop_
_entity_poly.entity_id
_entity_poly.type
_entity_poly.pdbx_seq_one_letter_code
_entity_poly.pdbx_strand_id
1 'polypeptide(L)'
;MVKKINTVLMDVGPLISIDGVVIHNDAGSGSPERYVNWLAGRNKDLGIAHYYITKDCIARVIDTNLIGYHTGRWPSNQRYIGYEVCQSMSASDADFLANEDMTLMQAAEDLLFYGLPINGNTVRLHHEFVSTSCPHRSMALHGNSTESVKQYFIDRIKYFASLGTTVDEMLAKQGQQPVDVAKTQQEEEGEEIMLMVRSKSGKQGYVGLVNGSAFGIGYIETVSTFMKAGAKEVTLPDDDFNRLIESQKIDEKTLVSINEISKKIS
;
A
#
# COMPACT_ATOMS: atom_id res chain seq x y z
N MET A 1 -19.51 -1.23 4.11
CA MET A 1 -19.17 0.09 4.68
C MET A 1 -18.37 -0.19 5.95
N VAL A 2 -17.15 0.33 6.03
CA VAL A 2 -16.29 0.16 7.23
C VAL A 2 -16.86 0.98 8.39
N LYS A 3 -16.76 0.48 9.62
CA LYS A 3 -17.17 1.24 10.80
C LYS A 3 -16.18 2.39 11.03
N LYS A 4 -16.68 3.59 11.31
CA LYS A 4 -15.86 4.76 11.65
C LYS A 4 -16.19 5.23 13.07
N ILE A 5 -15.17 5.42 13.89
CA ILE A 5 -15.29 5.98 15.25
C ILE A 5 -14.44 7.25 15.29
N ASN A 6 -15.07 8.38 15.56
CA ASN A 6 -14.38 9.66 15.70
C ASN A 6 -14.60 10.20 17.11
N THR A 7 -13.53 10.36 17.85
CA THR A 7 -13.52 10.97 19.18
C THR A 7 -12.20 11.70 19.39
N VAL A 8 -12.18 12.72 20.23
CA VAL A 8 -10.94 13.42 20.58
C VAL A 8 -10.59 13.08 22.02
N LEU A 9 -9.56 12.27 22.22
CA LEU A 9 -9.11 11.80 23.54
C LEU A 9 -7.88 12.57 24.05
N MET A 10 -7.28 13.41 23.20
CA MET A 10 -6.16 14.25 23.54
C MET A 10 -6.14 15.50 22.65
N ASP A 11 -5.90 16.65 23.28
CA ASP A 11 -5.56 17.91 22.63
C ASP A 11 -4.44 18.57 23.45
N VAL A 12 -3.24 18.57 22.88
CA VAL A 12 -2.05 19.21 23.47
C VAL A 12 -1.49 20.29 22.53
N GLY A 13 -2.35 20.77 21.62
CA GLY A 13 -2.02 21.77 20.61
C GLY A 13 -1.84 21.20 19.20
N PRO A 14 -1.80 22.09 18.19
CA PRO A 14 -1.71 21.71 16.79
C PRO A 14 -0.33 21.17 16.41
N LEU A 15 -0.29 20.35 15.38
CA LEU A 15 0.96 19.98 14.70
C LEU A 15 1.65 21.25 14.19
N ILE A 16 2.99 21.30 14.30
CA ILE A 16 3.77 22.45 13.79
C ILE A 16 3.91 22.41 12.26
N SER A 17 3.76 21.22 11.68
CA SER A 17 3.73 20.92 10.25
C SER A 17 3.14 19.52 10.09
N ILE A 18 2.63 19.16 8.91
CA ILE A 18 2.28 17.78 8.59
C ILE A 18 3.26 17.32 7.51
N ASP A 19 4.33 16.66 7.96
CA ASP A 19 5.43 16.21 7.11
C ASP A 19 5.16 14.82 6.52
N GLY A 20 4.18 14.08 7.06
CA GLY A 20 3.82 12.76 6.58
C GLY A 20 3.02 11.92 7.58
N VAL A 21 3.04 10.61 7.33
CA VAL A 21 2.41 9.56 8.13
C VAL A 21 3.47 8.62 8.71
N VAL A 22 3.23 8.10 9.91
CA VAL A 22 4.00 7.00 10.50
C VAL A 22 3.09 5.81 10.70
N ILE A 23 3.43 4.69 10.07
CA ILE A 23 2.69 3.43 10.20
C ILE A 23 3.32 2.59 11.31
N HIS A 24 2.51 2.23 12.29
CA HIS A 24 2.87 1.44 13.48
C HIS A 24 2.15 0.09 13.45
N ASN A 25 2.61 -0.81 14.31
CA ASN A 25 1.86 -1.99 14.69
C ASN A 25 1.61 -1.90 16.19
N ASP A 26 0.38 -2.19 16.62
CA ASP A 26 -0.08 -1.94 17.99
C ASP A 26 0.64 -2.76 19.07
N ALA A 27 1.47 -3.73 18.67
CA ALA A 27 2.10 -4.74 19.52
C ALA A 27 1.07 -5.40 20.45
N GLY A 28 -0.14 -5.59 19.95
CA GLY A 28 -1.31 -5.90 20.75
C GLY A 28 -2.33 -6.80 20.06
N SER A 29 -3.46 -6.94 20.75
CA SER A 29 -4.59 -7.77 20.35
C SER A 29 -5.92 -7.00 20.46
N GLY A 30 -5.85 -5.68 20.58
CA GLY A 30 -7.04 -4.85 20.75
C GLY A 30 -7.77 -4.60 19.44
N SER A 31 -9.10 -4.55 19.48
CA SER A 31 -9.87 -3.91 18.40
C SER A 31 -9.81 -2.38 18.57
N PRO A 32 -10.17 -1.60 17.53
CA PRO A 32 -10.24 -0.15 17.63
C PRO A 32 -11.17 0.34 18.75
N GLU A 33 -12.32 -0.31 18.97
CA GLU A 33 -13.23 0.01 20.09
C GLU A 33 -12.57 -0.21 21.45
N ARG A 34 -11.82 -1.32 21.59
CA ARG A 34 -11.09 -1.61 22.82
C ARG A 34 -10.02 -0.55 23.07
N TYR A 35 -9.29 -0.12 22.03
CA TYR A 35 -8.32 0.96 22.15
C TYR A 35 -8.97 2.28 22.53
N VAL A 36 -10.07 2.68 21.89
CA VAL A 36 -10.83 3.89 22.26
C VAL A 36 -11.20 3.88 23.73
N ASN A 37 -11.81 2.78 24.22
CA ASN A 37 -12.24 2.66 25.61
C ASN A 37 -11.05 2.67 26.59
N TRP A 38 -9.97 1.95 26.28
CA TRP A 38 -8.78 1.90 27.13
C TRP A 38 -8.06 3.25 27.17
N LEU A 39 -7.92 3.91 26.02
CA LEU A 39 -7.25 5.20 25.91
C LEU A 39 -8.00 6.30 26.64
N ALA A 40 -9.34 6.25 26.73
CA ALA A 40 -10.13 7.28 27.42
C ALA A 40 -9.63 7.57 28.85
N GLY A 41 -9.29 6.51 29.61
CA GLY A 41 -8.76 6.64 30.98
C GLY A 41 -7.23 6.54 31.10
N ARG A 42 -6.51 6.21 30.02
CA ARG A 42 -5.06 6.01 30.06
C ARG A 42 -4.30 7.34 30.16
N ASN A 43 -3.20 7.34 30.93
CA ASN A 43 -2.20 8.41 30.83
C ASN A 43 -1.62 8.43 29.40
N LYS A 44 -1.77 9.57 28.71
CA LYS A 44 -1.38 9.74 27.31
C LYS A 44 0.13 9.84 27.10
N ASP A 45 0.89 10.19 28.14
CA ASP A 45 2.36 10.21 28.10
C ASP A 45 2.96 8.81 27.83
N LEU A 46 2.18 7.75 28.07
CA LEU A 46 2.54 6.36 27.74
C LEU A 46 2.30 5.99 26.26
N GLY A 47 1.87 6.97 25.47
CA GLY A 47 1.72 6.89 24.03
C GLY A 47 0.26 6.88 23.56
N ILE A 48 0.01 7.58 22.47
CA ILE A 48 -1.27 7.58 21.76
C ILE A 48 -1.04 8.03 20.30
N ALA A 49 -1.50 7.22 19.36
CA ALA A 49 -1.52 7.54 17.94
C ALA A 49 -2.85 8.20 17.54
N HIS A 50 -2.92 8.70 16.31
CA HIS A 50 -4.13 9.37 15.82
C HIS A 50 -5.20 8.34 15.45
N TYR A 51 -4.77 7.24 14.84
CA TYR A 51 -5.65 6.18 14.36
C TYR A 51 -5.31 4.81 14.95
N TYR A 52 -6.34 4.01 15.17
CA TYR A 52 -6.30 2.59 15.52
C TYR A 52 -7.23 1.84 14.56
N ILE A 53 -6.71 0.92 13.74
CA ILE A 53 -7.43 0.43 12.56
C ILE A 53 -7.37 -1.10 12.44
N THR A 54 -8.52 -1.68 12.13
CA THR A 54 -8.66 -3.04 11.57
C THR A 54 -9.41 -2.96 10.24
N LYS A 55 -9.51 -4.08 9.52
CA LYS A 55 -10.28 -4.21 8.27
C LYS A 55 -11.76 -3.86 8.42
N ASP A 56 -12.29 -3.90 9.64
CA ASP A 56 -13.72 -3.69 9.91
C ASP A 56 -14.00 -2.32 10.57
N CYS A 57 -12.98 -1.65 11.13
CA CYS A 57 -13.16 -0.42 11.87
C CYS A 57 -11.95 0.52 11.79
N ILE A 58 -12.22 1.80 11.54
CA ILE A 58 -11.26 2.91 11.64
C ILE A 58 -11.65 3.76 12.85
N ALA A 59 -10.80 3.81 13.87
CA ALA A 59 -10.99 4.72 14.99
C ALA A 59 -9.97 5.87 14.93
N ARG A 60 -10.46 7.10 14.75
CA ARG A 60 -9.68 8.33 14.95
C ARG A 60 -9.91 8.83 16.38
N VAL A 61 -8.84 8.87 17.17
CA VAL A 61 -8.87 9.26 18.58
C VAL A 61 -8.17 10.60 18.88
N ILE A 62 -7.48 11.15 17.89
CA ILE A 62 -6.91 12.50 17.88
C ILE A 62 -7.19 13.07 16.49
N ASP A 63 -7.65 14.32 16.41
CA ASP A 63 -7.80 14.98 15.12
C ASP A 63 -6.44 15.14 14.43
N THR A 64 -6.39 14.94 13.12
CA THR A 64 -5.15 14.87 12.32
C THR A 64 -4.35 16.16 12.25
N ASN A 65 -4.89 17.27 12.75
CA ASN A 65 -4.20 18.55 12.90
C ASN A 65 -3.62 18.77 14.32
N LEU A 66 -3.82 17.85 15.26
CA LEU A 66 -3.33 17.93 16.65
C LEU A 66 -2.15 16.98 16.87
N ILE A 67 -1.33 17.26 17.88
CA ILE A 67 -0.16 16.45 18.22
C ILE A 67 -0.58 15.10 18.83
N GLY A 68 0.08 14.01 18.39
CA GLY A 68 0.00 12.67 19.00
C GLY A 68 1.33 12.25 19.63
N TYR A 69 1.30 11.43 20.68
CA TYR A 69 2.50 10.92 21.35
C TYR A 69 2.82 9.51 20.87
N HIS A 70 3.33 9.34 19.65
CA HIS A 70 3.36 8.02 19.01
C HIS A 70 4.75 7.57 18.53
N THR A 71 5.70 8.49 18.30
CA THR A 71 7.05 8.12 17.85
C THR A 71 8.07 7.97 18.98
N GLY A 72 7.70 8.33 20.21
CA GLY A 72 8.65 8.40 21.34
C GLY A 72 9.70 9.52 21.20
N ARG A 73 9.54 10.44 20.25
CA ARG A 73 10.44 11.58 20.05
C ARG A 73 9.66 12.86 19.74
N TRP A 74 9.87 13.91 20.54
CA TRP A 74 9.08 15.14 20.46
C TRP A 74 9.02 15.78 19.05
N PRO A 75 10.13 15.96 18.31
CA PRO A 75 10.06 16.59 16.99
C PRO A 75 9.17 15.85 15.98
N SER A 76 9.15 14.51 15.99
CA SER A 76 8.30 13.75 15.07
C SER A 76 6.86 13.62 15.55
N ASN A 77 6.61 13.57 16.86
CA ASN A 77 5.26 13.67 17.41
C ASN A 77 4.52 14.96 16.97
N GLN A 78 5.27 16.05 16.78
CA GLN A 78 4.71 17.34 16.35
C GLN A 78 4.53 17.49 14.84
N ARG A 79 4.94 16.47 14.04
CA ARG A 79 5.11 16.61 12.59
C ARG A 79 4.44 15.53 11.75
N TYR A 80 3.99 14.43 12.35
CA TYR A 80 3.46 13.29 11.62
C TYR A 80 2.13 12.81 12.19
N ILE A 81 1.30 12.25 11.33
CA ILE A 81 0.09 11.54 11.72
C ILE A 81 0.46 10.08 11.99
N GLY A 82 0.04 9.54 13.13
CA GLY A 82 0.36 8.18 13.58
C GLY A 82 -0.81 7.22 13.40
N TYR A 83 -0.55 6.04 12.82
CA TYR A 83 -1.54 5.00 12.56
C TYR A 83 -1.09 3.67 13.16
N GLU A 84 -1.94 3.06 13.98
CA GLU A 84 -1.70 1.75 14.57
C GLU A 84 -2.47 0.68 13.79
N VAL A 85 -1.77 -0.19 13.09
CA VAL A 85 -2.35 -1.43 12.54
C VAL A 85 -2.63 -2.35 13.73
N CYS A 86 -3.91 -2.53 14.05
CA CYS A 86 -4.32 -3.26 15.24
C CYS A 86 -4.19 -4.78 15.07
N GLN A 87 -4.11 -5.47 16.22
CA GLN A 87 -4.06 -6.92 16.36
C GLN A 87 -2.77 -7.55 15.81
N SER A 88 -1.67 -6.81 15.79
CA SER A 88 -0.40 -7.27 15.21
C SER A 88 0.18 -8.52 15.89
N MET A 89 -0.23 -8.82 17.12
CA MET A 89 0.19 -9.99 17.89
C MET A 89 -0.83 -11.14 17.89
N SER A 90 -2.02 -10.96 17.32
CA SER A 90 -3.12 -11.94 17.47
C SER A 90 -3.87 -12.27 16.18
N ALA A 91 -3.88 -11.37 15.20
CA ALA A 91 -4.49 -11.63 13.90
C ALA A 91 -3.70 -12.70 13.14
N SER A 92 -4.42 -13.51 12.35
CA SER A 92 -3.82 -14.33 11.30
C SER A 92 -3.09 -13.45 10.29
N ASP A 93 -2.17 -14.00 9.48
CA ASP A 93 -1.50 -13.21 8.45
C ASP A 93 -2.51 -12.58 7.47
N ALA A 94 -3.52 -13.34 7.05
CA ALA A 94 -4.56 -12.85 6.17
C ALA A 94 -5.38 -11.70 6.80
N ASP A 95 -5.73 -11.81 8.08
CA ASP A 95 -6.47 -10.75 8.77
C ASP A 95 -5.59 -9.52 9.04
N PHE A 96 -4.31 -9.74 9.37
CA PHE A 96 -3.38 -8.64 9.59
C PHE A 96 -3.12 -7.86 8.30
N LEU A 97 -2.91 -8.55 7.17
CA LEU A 97 -2.79 -7.90 5.86
C LEU A 97 -4.04 -7.11 5.49
N ALA A 98 -5.23 -7.61 5.85
CA ALA A 98 -6.47 -6.85 5.66
C ALA A 98 -6.58 -5.63 6.59
N ASN A 99 -6.11 -5.73 7.84
CA ASN A 99 -6.02 -4.59 8.77
C ASN A 99 -5.02 -3.54 8.27
N GLU A 100 -3.91 -4.00 7.70
CA GLU A 100 -2.86 -3.17 7.13
C GLU A 100 -3.35 -2.44 5.88
N ASP A 101 -3.98 -3.15 4.93
CA ASP A 101 -4.68 -2.55 3.79
C ASP A 101 -5.67 -1.47 4.25
N MET A 102 -6.45 -1.80 5.29
CA MET A 102 -7.25 -0.90 6.11
C MET A 102 -6.58 0.45 6.37
N THR A 103 -5.46 0.32 7.05
CA THR A 103 -4.66 1.42 7.57
C THR A 103 -4.03 2.23 6.45
N LEU A 104 -3.54 1.56 5.40
CA LEU A 104 -2.90 2.19 4.25
C LEU A 104 -3.91 2.93 3.35
N MET A 105 -5.18 2.49 3.28
CA MET A 105 -6.25 3.29 2.64
C MET A 105 -6.48 4.60 3.39
N GLN A 106 -6.61 4.54 4.72
CA GLN A 106 -6.80 5.76 5.51
C GLN A 106 -5.59 6.70 5.41
N ALA A 107 -4.38 6.15 5.42
CA ALA A 107 -3.16 6.94 5.21
C ALA A 107 -3.13 7.57 3.81
N ALA A 108 -3.63 6.87 2.77
CA ALA A 108 -3.77 7.43 1.43
C ALA A 108 -4.77 8.59 1.39
N GLU A 109 -5.94 8.44 2.00
CA GLU A 109 -6.94 9.51 2.13
C GLU A 109 -6.33 10.76 2.79
N ASP A 110 -5.62 10.60 3.91
CA ASP A 110 -5.02 11.73 4.62
C ASP A 110 -3.84 12.35 3.87
N LEU A 111 -2.97 11.56 3.22
CA LEU A 111 -1.88 12.09 2.38
C LEU A 111 -2.45 12.92 1.21
N LEU A 112 -3.52 12.46 0.57
CA LEU A 112 -4.20 13.20 -0.50
C LEU A 112 -4.89 14.47 0.04
N PHE A 113 -5.59 14.37 1.16
CA PHE A 113 -6.27 15.49 1.81
C PHE A 113 -5.30 16.63 2.16
N TYR A 114 -4.11 16.30 2.66
CA TYR A 114 -3.07 17.27 3.01
C TYR A 114 -2.15 17.65 1.82
N GLY A 115 -2.38 17.10 0.62
CA GLY A 115 -1.57 17.40 -0.56
C GLY A 115 -0.11 16.95 -0.46
N LEU A 116 0.15 15.87 0.29
CA LEU A 116 1.48 15.33 0.52
C LEU A 116 1.84 14.31 -0.56
N PRO A 117 3.07 14.33 -1.11
CA PRO A 117 3.49 13.32 -2.07
C PRO A 117 3.60 11.95 -1.40
N ILE A 118 3.31 10.86 -2.11
CA ILE A 118 3.42 9.49 -1.58
C ILE A 118 4.83 8.94 -1.90
N ASN A 119 5.77 9.06 -0.96
CA ASN A 119 7.16 8.59 -1.12
C ASN A 119 7.83 8.30 0.23
N GLY A 120 9.11 7.91 0.22
CA GLY A 120 9.84 7.53 1.43
C GLY A 120 10.12 8.65 2.44
N ASN A 121 9.86 9.92 2.10
CA ASN A 121 9.98 11.04 3.03
C ASN A 121 8.68 11.28 3.82
N THR A 122 7.54 10.96 3.22
CA THR A 122 6.21 11.18 3.81
C THR A 122 5.60 9.90 4.38
N VAL A 123 6.04 8.71 3.95
CA VAL A 123 5.64 7.42 4.53
C VAL A 123 6.80 6.88 5.35
N ARG A 124 6.64 6.89 6.69
CA ARG A 124 7.72 6.60 7.64
C ARG A 124 7.37 5.45 8.59
N LEU A 125 8.40 4.82 9.14
CA LEU A 125 8.30 3.75 10.15
C LEU A 125 8.77 4.26 11.51
N HIS A 126 8.23 3.70 12.60
CA HIS A 126 8.58 4.13 13.97
C HIS A 126 10.07 4.01 14.27
N HIS A 127 10.71 2.89 13.87
CA HIS A 127 12.13 2.66 14.11
C HIS A 127 13.07 3.66 13.40
N GLU A 128 12.57 4.45 12.44
CA GLU A 128 13.37 5.52 11.82
C GLU A 128 13.60 6.71 12.79
N PHE A 129 12.82 6.81 13.88
CA PHE A 129 12.90 7.91 14.83
C PHE A 129 13.59 7.55 16.14
N VAL A 130 13.42 6.32 16.60
CA VAL A 130 13.94 5.79 17.88
C VAL A 130 14.28 4.31 17.73
N SER A 131 15.16 3.77 18.59
CA SER A 131 15.46 2.33 18.59
C SER A 131 14.25 1.52 19.10
N THR A 132 13.55 0.85 18.20
CA THR A 132 12.38 0.00 18.46
C THR A 132 12.23 -1.05 17.35
N SER A 133 11.47 -2.12 17.59
CA SER A 133 11.12 -3.12 16.57
C SER A 133 9.87 -2.75 15.77
N CYS A 134 9.16 -1.68 16.13
CA CYS A 134 7.95 -1.24 15.43
C CYS A 134 8.27 -0.71 14.01
N PRO A 135 7.51 -1.10 12.97
CA PRO A 135 6.33 -1.98 12.96
C PRO A 135 6.66 -3.48 12.78
N HIS A 136 6.70 -4.24 13.86
CA HIS A 136 7.30 -5.59 13.90
C HIS A 136 6.62 -6.64 13.01
N ARG A 137 5.29 -6.62 12.86
CA ARG A 137 4.54 -7.61 12.09
C ARG A 137 4.62 -7.31 10.61
N SER A 138 4.54 -6.04 10.22
CA SER A 138 4.81 -5.58 8.86
C SER A 138 6.25 -5.89 8.44
N MET A 139 7.23 -5.70 9.32
CA MET A 139 8.62 -6.12 9.08
C MET A 139 8.71 -7.62 8.78
N ALA A 140 8.08 -8.47 9.59
CA ALA A 140 8.11 -9.91 9.41
C ALA A 140 7.47 -10.38 8.09
N LEU A 141 6.41 -9.71 7.63
CA LEU A 141 5.67 -10.10 6.42
C LEU A 141 6.26 -9.53 5.13
N HIS A 142 6.96 -8.40 5.19
CA HIS A 142 7.35 -7.62 4.01
C HIS A 142 8.87 -7.51 3.84
N GLY A 143 9.58 -8.64 3.94
CA GLY A 143 11.01 -8.73 3.62
C GLY A 143 11.99 -8.29 4.72
N ASN A 144 11.49 -7.95 5.91
CA ASN A 144 12.28 -7.73 7.13
C ASN A 144 13.42 -6.69 7.00
N SER A 145 13.24 -5.69 6.13
CA SER A 145 14.12 -4.54 6.01
C SER A 145 13.32 -3.24 5.98
N THR A 146 13.92 -2.12 6.41
CA THR A 146 13.29 -0.80 6.35
C THR A 146 12.88 -0.45 4.93
N GLU A 147 13.79 -0.62 3.97
CA GLU A 147 13.53 -0.38 2.54
C GLU A 147 12.36 -1.21 2.01
N SER A 148 12.32 -2.51 2.26
CA SER A 148 11.27 -3.39 1.71
C SER A 148 9.89 -3.04 2.25
N VAL A 149 9.77 -2.78 3.56
CA VAL A 149 8.49 -2.42 4.18
C VAL A 149 8.03 -1.03 3.75
N LYS A 150 8.95 -0.05 3.70
CA LYS A 150 8.61 1.29 3.20
C LYS A 150 8.16 1.24 1.75
N GLN A 151 8.86 0.49 0.91
CA GLN A 151 8.50 0.35 -0.50
C GLN A 151 7.11 -0.29 -0.64
N TYR A 152 6.84 -1.37 0.09
CA TYR A 152 5.51 -1.99 0.14
C TYR A 152 4.41 -1.00 0.55
N PHE A 153 4.61 -0.24 1.63
CA PHE A 153 3.63 0.78 2.05
C PHE A 153 3.42 1.86 0.99
N ILE A 154 4.49 2.38 0.40
CA ILE A 154 4.41 3.41 -0.65
C ILE A 154 3.61 2.87 -1.84
N ASP A 155 3.90 1.66 -2.30
CA ASP A 155 3.23 1.07 -3.46
C ASP A 155 1.76 0.76 -3.16
N ARG A 156 1.43 0.24 -1.97
CA ARG A 156 0.04 0.03 -1.58
C ARG A 156 -0.75 1.31 -1.43
N ILE A 157 -0.17 2.34 -0.82
CA ILE A 157 -0.80 3.67 -0.68
C ILE A 157 -1.02 4.29 -2.06
N LYS A 158 -0.05 4.21 -2.98
CA LYS A 158 -0.22 4.67 -4.37
C LYS A 158 -1.33 3.92 -5.10
N TYR A 159 -1.37 2.59 -4.95
CA TYR A 159 -2.45 1.80 -5.55
C TYR A 159 -3.80 2.24 -4.99
N PHE A 160 -3.95 2.43 -3.69
CA PHE A 160 -5.19 2.94 -3.10
C PHE A 160 -5.55 4.35 -3.58
N ALA A 161 -4.58 5.27 -3.61
CA ALA A 161 -4.79 6.60 -4.15
C ALA A 161 -5.25 6.60 -5.62
N SER A 162 -4.89 5.58 -6.40
CA SER A 162 -5.40 5.40 -7.77
C SER A 162 -6.88 4.97 -7.82
N LEU A 163 -7.39 4.32 -6.77
CA LEU A 163 -8.77 3.87 -6.68
C LEU A 163 -9.72 4.98 -6.23
N GLY A 164 -9.26 5.93 -5.42
CA GLY A 164 -10.10 7.02 -4.93
C GLY A 164 -9.36 7.97 -4.02
N THR A 165 -10.05 9.03 -3.65
CA THR A 165 -9.57 10.04 -2.70
C THR A 165 -10.03 9.78 -1.28
N THR A 166 -11.05 8.93 -1.11
CA THR A 166 -11.56 8.49 0.20
C THR A 166 -11.52 6.98 0.34
N VAL A 167 -11.44 6.46 1.56
CA VAL A 167 -11.52 5.04 1.89
C VAL A 167 -12.78 4.40 1.30
N ASP A 168 -13.91 5.11 1.34
CA ASP A 168 -15.18 4.60 0.80
C ASP A 168 -15.12 4.43 -0.74
N GLU A 169 -14.47 5.35 -1.46
CA GLU A 169 -14.21 5.23 -2.90
C GLU A 169 -13.22 4.10 -3.21
N MET A 170 -12.14 3.99 -2.42
CA MET A 170 -11.13 2.96 -2.56
C MET A 170 -11.74 1.57 -2.41
N LEU A 171 -12.54 1.34 -1.36
CA LEU A 171 -13.25 0.09 -1.12
C LEU A 171 -14.25 -0.24 -2.24
N ALA A 172 -14.97 0.76 -2.75
CA ALA A 172 -15.94 0.55 -3.82
C ALA A 172 -15.29 0.04 -5.12
N LYS A 173 -14.06 0.50 -5.42
CA LYS A 173 -13.34 0.10 -6.65
C LYS A 173 -12.41 -1.09 -6.47
N GLN A 174 -11.95 -1.38 -5.25
CA GLN A 174 -11.11 -2.56 -4.97
C GLN A 174 -11.83 -3.87 -5.36
N GLY A 175 -13.17 -3.89 -5.35
CA GLY A 175 -14.00 -5.03 -5.77
C GLY A 175 -14.46 -5.06 -7.24
N GLN A 176 -14.04 -4.11 -8.09
CA GLN A 176 -14.44 -4.01 -9.51
C GLN A 176 -13.30 -4.31 -10.51
N GLN A 177 -12.11 -4.59 -10.01
CA GLN A 177 -10.99 -5.16 -10.77
C GLN A 177 -10.76 -6.59 -10.26
N PRO A 178 -10.36 -7.56 -11.11
CA PRO A 178 -9.98 -8.89 -10.65
C PRO A 178 -8.90 -8.73 -9.58
N VAL A 179 -9.22 -9.17 -8.37
CA VAL A 179 -8.28 -9.19 -7.26
C VAL A 179 -7.36 -10.39 -7.50
N ASP A 180 -6.23 -10.18 -8.19
CA ASP A 180 -5.09 -11.09 -8.07
C ASP A 180 -4.44 -10.83 -6.71
N VAL A 181 -5.12 -11.29 -5.66
CA VAL A 181 -4.49 -11.51 -4.37
C VAL A 181 -3.61 -12.74 -4.56
N ALA A 182 -2.34 -12.48 -4.86
CA ALA A 182 -1.29 -13.45 -4.71
C ALA A 182 -1.36 -14.03 -3.28
N LYS A 183 -1.91 -15.23 -3.17
CA LYS A 183 -1.62 -16.12 -2.06
C LYS A 183 -0.20 -16.64 -2.30
N THR A 184 0.77 -16.05 -1.61
CA THR A 184 2.07 -16.69 -1.41
C THR A 184 1.84 -17.90 -0.52
N GLN A 185 1.66 -19.07 -1.15
CA GLN A 185 2.01 -20.33 -0.51
C GLN A 185 3.54 -20.45 -0.59
N GLN A 186 4.12 -20.92 0.51
CA GLN A 186 5.52 -21.27 0.64
C GLN A 186 6.00 -22.04 -0.59
N GLU A 187 7.10 -21.60 -1.20
CA GLU A 187 8.01 -22.47 -1.95
C GLU A 187 9.34 -21.71 -2.16
N GLU A 188 10.35 -22.22 -1.45
CA GLU A 188 11.76 -22.41 -1.81
C GLU A 188 12.46 -21.40 -2.76
N GLU A 189 13.69 -21.01 -2.39
CA GLU A 189 14.65 -20.22 -3.17
C GLU A 189 14.50 -20.39 -4.70
N GLY A 190 13.88 -19.42 -5.37
CA GLY A 190 13.49 -19.52 -6.78
C GLY A 190 14.26 -18.55 -7.67
N GLU A 191 14.94 -19.10 -8.68
CA GLU A 191 15.63 -18.40 -9.77
C GLU A 191 14.78 -17.29 -10.40
N GLU A 192 15.43 -16.20 -10.85
CA GLU A 192 14.81 -15.12 -11.62
C GLU A 192 14.15 -15.68 -12.90
N ILE A 193 12.81 -15.83 -12.90
CA ILE A 193 12.10 -16.45 -14.03
C ILE A 193 11.79 -15.40 -15.10
N MET A 194 12.49 -15.48 -16.23
CA MET A 194 12.10 -14.79 -17.45
C MET A 194 10.98 -15.56 -18.15
N LEU A 195 9.88 -14.87 -18.49
CA LEU A 195 8.78 -15.44 -19.26
C LEU A 195 8.82 -14.94 -20.70
N MET A 196 8.78 -15.87 -21.63
CA MET A 196 8.66 -15.60 -23.06
C MET A 196 7.21 -15.72 -23.49
N VAL A 197 6.55 -14.60 -23.76
CA VAL A 197 5.13 -14.54 -24.10
C VAL A 197 4.93 -14.50 -25.61
N ARG A 198 4.01 -15.33 -26.10
CA ARG A 198 3.60 -15.39 -27.50
C ARG A 198 2.09 -15.33 -27.65
N SER A 199 1.58 -14.73 -28.72
CA SER A 199 0.18 -14.88 -29.12
C SER A 199 -0.11 -16.28 -29.69
N LYS A 200 -1.35 -16.75 -29.52
CA LYS A 200 -1.83 -18.06 -29.98
C LYS A 200 -1.78 -18.18 -31.50
N SER A 201 -2.08 -17.12 -32.24
CA SER A 201 -1.95 -17.12 -33.69
C SER A 201 -0.49 -17.04 -34.17
N GLY A 202 0.42 -16.62 -33.31
CA GLY A 202 1.83 -16.42 -33.64
C GLY A 202 2.08 -15.30 -34.64
N LYS A 203 1.07 -14.45 -34.92
CA LYS A 203 1.17 -13.33 -35.87
C LYS A 203 1.96 -12.14 -35.31
N GLN A 204 2.09 -12.06 -33.99
CA GLN A 204 2.83 -11.02 -33.28
C GLN A 204 4.24 -11.52 -32.91
N GLY A 205 5.18 -10.58 -32.73
CA GLY A 205 6.50 -10.86 -32.19
C GLY A 205 6.43 -11.33 -30.73
N TYR A 206 7.51 -11.89 -30.22
CA TYR A 206 7.58 -12.33 -28.83
C TYR A 206 7.73 -11.14 -27.87
N VAL A 207 7.28 -11.31 -26.64
CA VAL A 207 7.49 -10.36 -25.53
C VAL A 207 8.21 -11.09 -24.42
N GLY A 208 9.30 -10.53 -23.93
CA GLY A 208 9.91 -10.97 -22.68
C GLY A 208 9.27 -10.25 -21.50
N LEU A 209 8.96 -10.99 -20.44
CA LEU A 209 8.55 -10.45 -19.15
C LEU A 209 9.56 -10.84 -18.08
N VAL A 210 10.10 -9.85 -17.37
CA VAL A 210 10.98 -10.04 -16.21
C VAL A 210 10.58 -9.01 -15.15
N ASN A 211 10.31 -9.47 -13.93
CA ASN A 211 9.99 -8.61 -12.78
C ASN A 211 8.92 -7.54 -13.08
N GLY A 212 7.87 -7.90 -13.82
CA GLY A 212 6.78 -7.01 -14.20
C GLY A 212 7.08 -6.05 -15.36
N SER A 213 8.30 -6.05 -15.91
CA SER A 213 8.67 -5.25 -17.08
C SER A 213 8.55 -6.05 -18.37
N ALA A 214 7.93 -5.46 -19.40
CA ALA A 214 7.77 -6.06 -20.71
C ALA A 214 8.71 -5.47 -21.75
N PHE A 215 9.34 -6.31 -22.58
CA PHE A 215 10.17 -5.87 -23.70
C PHE A 215 9.89 -6.69 -24.96
N GLY A 216 9.89 -6.04 -26.12
CA GLY A 216 9.65 -6.71 -27.40
C GLY A 216 10.90 -7.47 -27.89
N ILE A 217 10.69 -8.65 -28.48
CA ILE A 217 11.75 -9.45 -29.11
C ILE A 217 11.45 -9.61 -30.60
N GLY A 218 12.34 -9.08 -31.42
CA GLY A 218 12.19 -9.07 -32.89
C GLY A 218 12.78 -10.28 -33.62
N TYR A 219 13.60 -11.09 -32.96
CA TYR A 219 14.31 -12.23 -33.57
C TYR A 219 14.00 -13.53 -32.82
N ILE A 220 13.67 -14.59 -33.56
CA ILE A 220 13.30 -15.89 -32.98
C ILE A 220 14.50 -16.62 -32.34
N GLU A 221 15.71 -16.30 -32.80
CA GLU A 221 16.98 -16.78 -32.25
C GLU A 221 17.21 -16.26 -30.82
N THR A 222 16.76 -15.03 -30.52
CA THR A 222 16.81 -14.46 -29.17
C THR A 222 15.89 -15.20 -28.23
N VAL A 223 14.66 -15.52 -28.67
CA VAL A 223 13.71 -16.35 -27.90
C VAL A 223 14.32 -17.73 -27.62
N SER A 224 14.90 -18.35 -28.65
CA SER A 224 15.54 -19.67 -28.53
C SER A 224 16.71 -19.65 -27.54
N THR A 225 17.48 -18.56 -27.48
CA THR A 225 18.57 -18.37 -26.52
C THR A 225 18.04 -18.28 -25.09
N PHE A 226 17.00 -17.48 -24.86
CA PHE A 226 16.41 -17.35 -23.53
C PHE A 226 15.76 -18.65 -23.05
N MET A 227 15.05 -19.37 -23.92
CA MET A 227 14.48 -20.68 -23.59
C MET A 227 15.57 -21.70 -23.20
N LYS A 228 16.74 -21.69 -23.88
CA LYS A 228 17.90 -22.52 -23.49
C LYS A 228 18.53 -22.09 -22.17
N ALA A 229 18.41 -20.81 -21.81
CA ALA A 229 18.92 -20.25 -20.57
C ALA A 229 17.93 -20.42 -19.39
N GLY A 230 16.80 -21.12 -19.59
CA GLY A 230 15.83 -21.43 -18.52
C GLY A 230 14.57 -20.56 -18.53
N ALA A 231 14.41 -19.65 -19.50
CA ALA A 231 13.16 -18.91 -19.64
C ALA A 231 12.00 -19.86 -19.98
N LYS A 232 10.80 -19.53 -19.48
CA LYS A 232 9.58 -20.32 -19.74
C LYS A 232 8.73 -19.66 -20.81
N GLU A 233 8.24 -20.42 -21.77
CA GLU A 233 7.32 -19.89 -22.79
C GLU A 233 5.87 -19.96 -22.32
N VAL A 234 5.12 -18.89 -22.54
CA VAL A 234 3.69 -18.77 -22.26
C VAL A 234 2.97 -18.33 -23.53
N THR A 235 1.93 -19.06 -23.92
CA THR A 235 1.08 -18.69 -25.05
C THR A 235 -0.22 -18.09 -24.54
N LEU A 236 -0.56 -16.88 -25.00
CA LEU A 236 -1.79 -16.19 -24.66
C LEU A 236 -2.76 -16.15 -25.86
N PRO A 237 -4.09 -16.12 -25.63
CA PRO A 237 -5.03 -15.70 -26.65
C PRO A 237 -4.62 -14.35 -27.25
N ASP A 238 -4.88 -14.16 -28.54
CA ASP A 238 -4.45 -12.96 -29.27
C ASP A 238 -4.97 -11.66 -28.63
N ASP A 239 -6.21 -11.67 -28.12
CA ASP A 239 -6.83 -10.51 -27.48
C ASP A 239 -6.12 -10.14 -26.17
N ASP A 240 -5.72 -11.13 -25.37
CA ASP A 240 -4.99 -10.92 -24.12
C ASP A 240 -3.55 -10.48 -24.38
N PHE A 241 -2.93 -11.03 -25.43
CA PHE A 241 -1.62 -10.58 -25.88
C PHE A 241 -1.66 -9.10 -26.32
N ASN A 242 -2.69 -8.69 -27.06
CA ASN A 242 -2.85 -7.30 -27.49
C ASN A 242 -3.07 -6.36 -26.29
N ARG A 243 -3.88 -6.77 -25.30
CA ARG A 243 -4.07 -6.01 -24.06
C ARG A 243 -2.78 -5.85 -23.27
N LEU A 244 -1.94 -6.90 -23.20
CA LEU A 244 -0.61 -6.83 -22.59
C LEU A 244 0.23 -5.75 -23.28
N ILE A 245 0.31 -5.75 -24.60
CA ILE A 245 1.05 -4.74 -25.37
C ILE A 245 0.47 -3.33 -25.19
N GLU A 246 -0.85 -3.19 -25.20
CA GLU A 246 -1.53 -1.91 -25.04
C GLU A 246 -1.36 -1.33 -23.64
N SER A 247 -1.34 -2.17 -22.60
CA SER A 247 -1.07 -1.74 -21.22
C SER A 247 0.28 -1.03 -21.08
N GLN A 248 1.26 -1.41 -21.89
CA GLN A 248 2.59 -0.80 -21.92
C GLN A 248 2.64 0.48 -22.79
N LYS A 249 1.65 0.70 -23.66
CA LYS A 249 1.55 1.89 -24.54
C LYS A 249 0.68 3.00 -23.96
N ILE A 250 -0.08 2.73 -22.91
CA ILE A 250 -1.03 3.67 -22.30
C ILE A 250 -0.33 4.86 -21.61
N ASP A 251 1.00 4.85 -21.50
CA ASP A 251 1.78 5.81 -20.71
C ASP A 251 1.98 7.23 -21.31
N GLU A 252 1.68 7.50 -22.59
CA GLU A 252 1.95 8.85 -23.15
C GLU A 252 0.77 9.60 -23.82
N LYS A 253 -0.32 8.93 -24.22
CA LYS A 253 -1.45 9.60 -24.93
C LYS A 253 -2.80 9.53 -24.22
N THR A 254 -2.98 8.60 -23.29
CA THR A 254 -4.27 8.38 -22.62
C THR A 254 -4.63 9.56 -21.70
N LEU A 255 -3.62 10.24 -21.14
CA LEU A 255 -3.79 11.46 -20.33
C LEU A 255 -4.32 12.66 -21.14
N VAL A 256 -4.07 12.72 -22.45
CA VAL A 256 -4.54 13.83 -23.30
C VAL A 256 -6.01 13.62 -23.71
N SER A 257 -6.38 12.40 -24.09
CA SER A 257 -7.73 12.09 -24.56
C SER A 257 -8.79 12.15 -23.45
N ILE A 258 -8.45 11.80 -22.21
CA ILE A 258 -9.37 11.93 -21.05
C ILE A 258 -9.66 13.42 -20.75
N ASN A 259 -8.67 14.30 -20.93
CA ASN A 259 -8.83 15.75 -20.79
C ASN A 259 -9.67 16.37 -21.91
N GLU A 260 -9.60 15.83 -23.13
CA GLU A 260 -10.44 16.29 -24.25
C GLU A 260 -11.89 15.83 -24.14
N ILE A 261 -12.14 14.65 -23.57
CA ILE A 261 -13.50 14.16 -23.31
C ILE A 261 -14.15 14.97 -22.17
N SER A 262 -13.39 15.31 -21.12
CA SER A 262 -13.92 16.12 -20.01
C SER A 262 -14.32 17.54 -20.45
N LYS A 263 -13.64 18.12 -21.45
CA LYS A 263 -14.00 19.43 -22.02
C LYS A 263 -15.25 19.42 -22.92
N LYS A 264 -15.72 18.26 -23.37
CA LYS A 264 -16.92 18.14 -24.21
C LYS A 264 -18.21 17.93 -23.41
N ILE A 265 -18.10 17.70 -22.10
CA ILE A 265 -19.24 17.41 -21.20
C ILE A 265 -19.48 18.60 -20.23
N SER A 266 -18.80 19.73 -20.45
CA SER A 266 -19.01 21.04 -19.83
C SER A 266 -19.38 22.08 -20.87
#